data_AF-A0A559KJ04-F1
#
_entry.id   AF-A0A559KJ04-F1
#
_cell.length_a   1.000
_cell.length_b   1.000
_cell.length_c   1.000
_cell.angle_alpha   90.00
_cell.angle_beta   90.00
_cell.angle_gamma   90.00
#
_symmetry.space_group_name_H-M   'P 1'
#
loop_
_entity.id
_entity.type
_entity.pdbx_description
1 polymer ?
#
loop_
_entity_poly.entity_id
_entity_poly.type
_entity_poly.pdbx_seq_one_letter_code
_entity_poly.pdbx_strand_id
1 'polypeptide(L)'
;MENQKDSPFKRRMILFGFIIATLLLLFFLTKVIKKDCKPSLNSNQPPHVSTLEEVQKELADTQKRLNAFYKKKTFYHDDDKKKINYILTYNPQTGHNVHKAHYNLDGVTVGEEDFYDTIGHLSKQIFYQDDGIAKDYIMEYDVNTRNKIKLTVYCADGETINYIKKYDPNTGEEIK
;
A
#
# COMPACT_ATOMS: atom_id res chain seq x y z
N MET A 1 -33.93 18.90 50.01
CA MET A 1 -33.77 18.34 48.65
C MET A 1 -32.45 18.82 48.11
N GLU A 2 -31.40 18.02 48.28
CA GLU A 2 -30.03 18.39 47.92
C GLU A 2 -29.73 17.84 46.51
N ASN A 3 -29.57 18.74 45.54
CA ASN A 3 -29.28 18.40 44.16
C ASN A 3 -27.82 17.95 44.05
N GLN A 4 -27.62 16.65 43.79
CA GLN A 4 -26.30 16.06 43.59
C GLN A 4 -25.70 16.61 42.29
N LYS A 5 -24.76 17.55 42.42
CA LYS A 5 -24.09 18.22 41.30
C LYS A 5 -23.14 17.23 40.63
N ASP A 6 -23.60 16.73 39.48
CA ASP A 6 -22.91 15.74 38.67
C ASP A 6 -21.55 16.28 38.17
N SER A 7 -20.46 15.58 38.47
CA SER A 7 -19.11 16.09 38.24
C SER A 7 -18.71 15.94 36.76
N PRO A 8 -18.04 16.94 36.16
CA PRO A 8 -17.62 16.90 34.76
C PRO A 8 -16.66 15.74 34.46
N PHE A 9 -16.05 15.13 35.49
CA PHE A 9 -15.20 13.96 35.37
C PHE A 9 -16.00 12.67 35.08
N LYS A 10 -17.19 12.51 35.68
CA LYS A 10 -18.03 11.33 35.46
C LYS A 10 -18.61 11.29 34.05
N ARG A 11 -18.95 12.44 33.47
CA ARG A 11 -19.45 12.54 32.09
C ARG A 11 -18.39 12.21 31.03
N ARG A 12 -17.11 12.52 31.31
CA ARG A 12 -15.99 12.18 30.43
C ARG A 12 -15.67 10.68 30.46
N MET A 13 -15.75 10.03 31.63
CA MET A 13 -15.55 8.57 31.72
C MET A 13 -16.59 7.76 30.94
N ILE A 14 -17.85 8.20 30.93
CA ILE A 14 -18.91 7.52 30.17
C ILE A 14 -18.63 7.62 28.65
N LEU A 15 -18.19 8.78 28.16
CA LEU A 15 -17.85 8.96 26.74
C LEU A 15 -16.69 8.06 26.27
N PHE A 16 -15.62 7.94 27.08
CA PHE A 16 -14.47 7.08 26.74
C PHE A 16 -14.84 5.60 26.72
N GLY A 17 -15.74 5.16 27.60
CA GLY A 17 -16.24 3.78 27.61
C GLY A 17 -16.99 3.42 26.32
N PHE A 18 -17.80 4.34 25.77
CA PHE A 18 -18.52 4.11 24.52
C PHE A 18 -17.60 4.04 23.30
N ILE A 19 -16.52 4.83 23.26
CA ILE A 19 -15.53 4.80 22.15
C ILE A 19 -14.76 3.48 22.13
N ILE A 20 -14.38 2.95 23.30
CA ILE A 20 -13.66 1.66 23.38
C ILE A 20 -14.59 0.51 22.98
N ALA A 21 -15.86 0.54 23.41
CA ALA A 21 -16.84 -0.48 23.04
C ALA A 21 -17.14 -0.49 21.53
N THR A 22 -17.24 0.66 20.88
CA THR A 22 -17.44 0.74 19.42
C THR A 22 -16.22 0.26 18.64
N LEU A 23 -15.00 0.58 19.07
CA LEU A 23 -13.76 0.07 18.45
C LEU A 23 -13.63 -1.46 18.60
N LEU A 24 -14.00 -2.02 19.76
CA LEU A 24 -14.04 -3.48 19.95
C LEU A 24 -15.10 -4.14 19.05
N LEU A 25 -16.28 -3.54 18.91
CA LEU A 25 -17.34 -4.07 18.03
C LEU A 25 -16.92 -4.08 16.55
N LEU A 26 -16.26 -3.01 16.08
CA LEU A 26 -15.65 -2.93 14.74
C LEU A 26 -14.56 -3.99 14.53
N PHE A 27 -13.74 -4.27 15.55
CA PHE A 27 -12.76 -5.35 15.52
C PHE A 27 -13.41 -6.74 15.39
N PHE A 28 -14.55 -6.99 16.05
CA PHE A 28 -15.28 -8.26 15.88
C PHE A 28 -15.97 -8.36 14.51
N LEU A 29 -16.49 -7.26 13.96
CA LEU A 29 -17.13 -7.24 12.64
C LEU A 29 -16.13 -7.56 11.51
N THR A 30 -14.88 -7.09 11.60
CA THR A 30 -13.84 -7.45 10.60
C THR A 30 -13.44 -8.93 10.65
N LYS A 31 -13.56 -9.61 11.80
CA LYS A 31 -13.30 -11.06 11.90
C LYS A 31 -14.42 -11.93 11.32
N VAL A 32 -15.65 -11.43 11.23
CA VAL A 32 -16.81 -12.21 10.75
C VAL A 32 -16.83 -12.37 9.22
N ILE A 33 -16.04 -11.60 8.46
CA ILE A 33 -16.08 -11.62 6.98
C ILE A 33 -15.09 -12.62 6.34
N LYS A 34 -14.19 -13.28 7.09
CA LYS A 34 -13.38 -14.39 6.53
C LYS A 34 -14.11 -15.72 6.64
N LYS A 35 -15.05 -15.96 5.70
CA LYS A 35 -15.63 -17.28 5.43
C LYS A 35 -14.91 -17.92 4.23
N ASP A 36 -14.04 -18.87 4.58
CA ASP A 36 -13.50 -20.01 3.84
C ASP A 36 -13.31 -19.95 2.31
N CYS A 37 -12.04 -19.87 1.91
CA CYS A 37 -11.52 -20.68 0.80
C CYS A 37 -10.37 -21.53 1.34
N LYS A 38 -10.56 -22.85 1.37
CA LYS A 38 -9.59 -23.84 1.86
C LYS A 38 -8.78 -24.38 0.68
N PRO A 39 -7.45 -24.24 0.63
CA PRO A 39 -6.60 -25.18 -0.07
C PRO A 39 -6.21 -26.30 0.91
N SER A 40 -6.45 -27.54 0.53
CA SER A 40 -5.91 -28.70 1.25
C SER A 40 -4.40 -28.75 1.04
N LEU A 41 -3.62 -28.51 2.10
CA LEU A 41 -2.24 -28.97 2.20
C LEU A 41 -2.10 -29.83 3.44
N ASN A 42 -1.76 -31.10 3.23
CA ASN A 42 -1.50 -32.08 4.26
C ASN A 42 -0.09 -31.85 4.81
N SER A 43 0.03 -31.45 6.07
CA SER A 43 1.28 -31.42 6.83
C SER A 43 0.96 -31.67 8.30
N ASN A 44 1.49 -32.76 8.86
CA ASN A 44 1.30 -33.19 10.24
C ASN A 44 2.14 -32.36 11.23
N GLN A 45 1.99 -31.04 11.20
CA GLN A 45 2.58 -30.15 12.21
C GLN A 45 1.47 -29.21 12.73
N PRO A 46 1.24 -29.11 14.05
CA PRO A 46 0.24 -28.20 14.58
C PRO A 46 0.57 -26.77 14.13
N PRO A 47 -0.42 -25.96 13.74
CA PRO A 47 -0.17 -24.61 13.27
C PRO A 47 0.55 -23.83 14.36
N HIS A 48 1.81 -23.46 14.10
CA HIS A 48 2.56 -22.56 14.96
C HIS A 48 1.90 -21.18 14.88
N VAL A 49 1.09 -20.84 15.87
CA VAL A 49 0.46 -19.53 15.96
C VAL A 49 1.52 -18.54 16.46
N SER A 50 2.17 -17.85 15.53
CA SER A 50 3.14 -16.80 15.86
C SER A 50 2.46 -15.66 16.64
N THR A 51 3.15 -15.13 17.66
CA THR A 51 2.66 -13.99 18.44
C THR A 51 2.77 -12.68 17.65
N LEU A 52 2.03 -11.63 18.06
CA LEU A 52 2.09 -10.32 17.40
C LEU A 52 3.52 -9.74 17.43
N GLU A 53 4.24 -9.93 18.53
CA GLU A 53 5.61 -9.46 18.70
C GLU A 53 6.59 -10.20 17.77
N GLU A 54 6.40 -11.50 17.58
CA GLU A 54 7.19 -12.30 16.62
C GLU A 54 6.98 -11.82 15.19
N VAL A 55 5.73 -11.55 14.78
CA VAL A 55 5.41 -11.01 13.45
C VAL A 55 6.04 -9.63 13.25
N GLN A 56 5.97 -8.76 14.26
CA GLN A 56 6.58 -7.42 14.18
C GLN A 56 8.11 -7.50 14.07
N LYS A 57 8.74 -8.41 14.81
CA LYS A 57 10.19 -8.64 14.75
C LYS A 57 10.62 -9.19 13.40
N GLU A 58 9.88 -10.14 12.85
CA GLU A 58 10.13 -10.71 11.52
C GLU A 58 9.99 -9.65 10.42
N LEU A 59 8.97 -8.78 10.51
CA LEU A 59 8.78 -7.66 9.59
C LEU A 59 9.97 -6.69 9.62
N ALA A 60 10.45 -6.34 10.82
CA ALA A 60 11.59 -5.45 11.00
C ALA A 60 12.90 -6.05 10.46
N ASP A 61 13.15 -7.34 10.70
CA ASP A 61 14.34 -8.02 10.16
C ASP A 61 14.28 -8.11 8.62
N THR A 62 13.11 -8.43 8.08
CA THR A 62 12.88 -8.47 6.63
C THR A 62 13.13 -7.09 6.00
N GLN A 63 12.61 -6.02 6.60
CA GLN A 63 12.85 -4.65 6.15
C GLN A 63 14.34 -4.29 6.19
N LYS A 64 15.05 -4.71 7.26
CA LYS A 64 16.50 -4.51 7.40
C LYS A 64 17.27 -5.24 6.29
N ARG A 65 16.91 -6.49 5.98
CA ARG A 65 17.52 -7.26 4.89
C ARG A 65 17.28 -6.61 3.52
N LEU A 66 16.05 -6.15 3.25
CA LEU A 66 15.70 -5.41 2.04
C LEU A 66 16.54 -4.14 1.89
N ASN A 67 16.69 -3.35 2.97
CA ASN A 67 17.50 -2.14 2.98
C ASN A 67 19.01 -2.40 2.83
N ALA A 68 19.48 -3.59 3.21
CA ALA A 68 20.86 -4.01 2.97
C ALA A 68 21.08 -4.42 1.50
N PHE A 69 20.07 -5.05 0.89
CA PHE A 69 20.14 -5.59 -0.46
C PHE A 69 19.94 -4.52 -1.54
N TYR A 70 18.98 -3.61 -1.36
CA TYR A 70 18.69 -2.53 -2.31
C TYR A 70 19.24 -1.19 -1.85
N LYS A 71 19.57 -0.31 -2.80
CA LYS A 71 20.03 1.05 -2.53
C LYS A 71 18.99 2.07 -2.98
N LYS A 72 19.00 3.23 -2.32
CA LYS A 72 18.12 4.36 -2.63
C LYS A 72 18.93 5.59 -3.02
N LYS A 73 18.45 6.35 -3.99
CA LYS A 73 18.93 7.69 -4.34
C LYS A 73 17.75 8.66 -4.31
N THR A 74 17.96 9.82 -3.73
CA THR A 74 16.96 10.89 -3.67
C THR A 74 17.36 11.99 -4.64
N PHE A 75 16.40 12.42 -5.44
CA PHE A 75 16.54 13.48 -6.42
C PHE A 75 15.59 14.61 -6.02
N TYR A 76 16.07 15.84 -6.11
CA TYR A 76 15.35 17.03 -5.68
C TYR A 76 14.97 17.88 -6.90
N HIS A 77 13.98 18.75 -6.76
CA HIS A 77 13.68 19.76 -7.77
C HIS A 77 14.83 20.77 -7.87
N ASP A 78 15.14 21.20 -9.10
CA ASP A 78 16.28 22.09 -9.38
C ASP A 78 16.12 23.48 -8.76
N ASP A 79 14.87 23.96 -8.62
CA ASP A 79 14.56 25.32 -8.19
C ASP A 79 14.87 25.57 -6.71
N ASP A 80 14.56 24.61 -5.83
CA ASP A 80 14.70 24.78 -4.38
C ASP A 80 15.69 23.81 -3.72
N LYS A 81 16.07 22.71 -4.40
CA LYS A 81 16.87 21.57 -3.89
C LYS A 81 16.45 21.06 -2.51
N LYS A 82 15.24 21.41 -2.05
CA LYS A 82 14.68 21.09 -0.74
C LYS A 82 13.53 20.12 -0.87
N LYS A 83 12.77 20.23 -1.95
CA LYS A 83 11.66 19.34 -2.24
C LYS A 83 12.14 18.15 -3.05
N ILE A 84 11.76 16.98 -2.58
CA ILE A 84 12.04 15.72 -3.25
C ILE A 84 11.22 15.71 -4.54
N ASN A 85 11.87 15.41 -5.66
CA ASN A 85 11.21 15.13 -6.94
C ASN A 85 10.91 13.63 -7.03
N TYR A 86 11.92 12.79 -6.82
CA TYR A 86 11.70 11.35 -6.74
C TYR A 86 12.74 10.63 -5.90
N ILE A 87 12.36 9.46 -5.40
CA ILE A 87 13.27 8.49 -4.78
C ILE A 87 13.35 7.26 -5.67
N LEU A 88 14.57 6.91 -6.06
CA LEU A 88 14.86 5.73 -6.86
C LEU A 88 15.44 4.62 -5.99
N THR A 89 14.80 3.45 -6.00
CA THR A 89 15.32 2.20 -5.41
C THR A 89 15.86 1.29 -6.51
N TYR A 90 17.08 0.80 -6.35
CA TYR A 90 17.76 -0.03 -7.36
C TYR A 90 18.56 -1.16 -6.72
N ASN A 91 18.77 -2.23 -7.50
CA ASN A 91 19.67 -3.31 -7.14
C ASN A 91 21.12 -2.88 -7.44
N PRO A 92 22.01 -2.75 -6.45
CA PRO A 92 23.38 -2.31 -6.68
C PRO A 92 24.25 -3.35 -7.40
N GLN A 93 23.87 -4.63 -7.40
CA GLN A 93 24.60 -5.70 -8.09
C GLN A 93 24.37 -5.66 -9.60
N THR A 94 23.12 -5.42 -10.03
CA THR A 94 22.77 -5.36 -11.46
C THR A 94 22.71 -3.94 -12.00
N GLY A 95 22.57 -2.94 -11.15
CA GLY A 95 22.31 -1.55 -11.53
C GLY A 95 20.85 -1.27 -11.95
N HIS A 96 20.00 -2.29 -11.99
CA HIS A 96 18.63 -2.15 -12.43
C HIS A 96 17.74 -1.50 -11.37
N ASN A 97 16.85 -0.64 -11.84
CA ASN A 97 15.81 -0.04 -11.02
C ASN A 97 14.82 -1.11 -10.58
N VAL A 98 14.21 -0.92 -9.40
CA VAL A 98 13.20 -1.82 -8.84
C VAL A 98 11.93 -1.05 -8.51
N HIS A 99 12.09 0.18 -8.01
CA HIS A 99 10.97 1.06 -7.68
C HIS A 99 11.39 2.51 -7.80
N LYS A 100 10.47 3.36 -8.27
CA LYS A 100 10.65 4.81 -8.28
C LYS A 100 9.38 5.46 -7.77
N ALA A 101 9.49 6.24 -6.70
CA ALA A 101 8.39 7.03 -6.16
C ALA A 101 8.60 8.49 -6.58
N HIS A 102 7.66 9.03 -7.35
CA HIS A 102 7.64 10.43 -7.75
C HIS A 102 6.73 11.21 -6.82
N TYR A 103 7.22 12.36 -6.39
CA TYR A 103 6.56 13.24 -5.46
C TYR A 103 5.96 14.43 -6.21
N ASN A 104 4.82 14.91 -5.72
CA ASN A 104 4.19 16.14 -6.18
C ASN A 104 5.10 17.35 -5.90
N LEU A 105 4.73 18.51 -6.43
CA LEU A 105 5.48 19.77 -6.25
C LEU A 105 5.59 20.24 -4.78
N ASP A 106 4.91 19.60 -3.84
CA ASP A 106 5.09 19.83 -2.40
C ASP A 106 6.32 19.09 -1.84
N GLY A 107 6.85 18.10 -2.56
CA GLY A 107 7.99 17.28 -2.18
C GLY A 107 7.72 16.27 -1.06
N VAL A 108 6.45 16.04 -0.72
CA VAL A 108 6.02 15.20 0.40
C VAL A 108 5.00 14.16 -0.05
N THR A 109 4.06 14.55 -0.90
CA THR A 109 2.95 13.71 -1.37
C THR A 109 3.43 12.90 -2.57
N VAL A 110 3.26 11.57 -2.54
CA VAL A 110 3.59 10.70 -3.67
C VAL A 110 2.46 10.78 -4.70
N GLY A 111 2.79 11.17 -5.93
CA GLY A 111 1.82 11.23 -7.03
C GLY A 111 1.85 9.99 -7.91
N GLU A 112 3.01 9.35 -8.04
CA GLU A 112 3.22 8.21 -8.94
C GLU A 112 4.25 7.23 -8.38
N GLU A 113 4.01 5.94 -8.59
CA GLU A 113 4.98 4.89 -8.29
C GLU A 113 5.19 3.96 -9.49
N ASP A 114 6.44 3.85 -9.93
CA ASP A 114 6.88 2.90 -10.95
C ASP A 114 7.50 1.67 -10.30
N PHE A 115 7.16 0.49 -10.82
CA PHE A 115 7.76 -0.79 -10.42
C PHE A 115 8.37 -1.47 -11.62
N TYR A 116 9.58 -2.00 -11.41
CA TYR A 116 10.37 -2.60 -12.47
C TYR A 116 10.59 -4.10 -12.18
N ASP A 117 10.68 -4.89 -13.25
CA ASP A 117 11.07 -6.29 -13.16
C ASP A 117 12.55 -6.45 -12.78
N THR A 118 13.01 -7.70 -12.64
CA THR A 118 14.37 -8.01 -12.20
C THR A 118 15.46 -7.55 -13.19
N ILE A 119 15.08 -7.30 -14.44
CA ILE A 119 15.95 -6.82 -15.50
C ILE A 119 15.77 -5.32 -15.78
N GLY A 120 15.01 -4.61 -14.95
CA GLY A 120 14.91 -3.15 -14.93
C GLY A 120 13.84 -2.57 -15.85
N HIS A 121 12.91 -3.37 -16.36
CA HIS A 121 11.85 -2.86 -17.22
C HIS A 121 10.55 -2.59 -16.45
N LEU A 122 9.83 -1.56 -16.89
CA LEU A 122 8.58 -1.16 -16.29
C LEU A 122 7.55 -2.30 -16.36
N SER A 123 7.01 -2.66 -15.20
CA SER A 123 6.03 -3.74 -15.02
C SER A 123 4.68 -3.21 -14.51
N LYS A 124 4.72 -2.12 -13.75
CA LYS A 124 3.54 -1.50 -13.15
C LYS A 124 3.76 -0.03 -12.86
N GLN A 125 2.70 0.75 -13.01
CA GLN A 125 2.63 2.12 -12.52
C GLN A 125 1.36 2.30 -11.69
N ILE A 126 1.47 3.05 -10.60
CA ILE A 126 0.35 3.46 -9.76
C ILE A 126 0.31 4.97 -9.74
N PHE A 127 -0.85 5.54 -10.05
CA PHE A 127 -1.09 6.97 -9.98
C PHE A 127 -2.06 7.25 -8.83
N TYR A 128 -1.73 8.24 -8.03
CA TYR A 128 -2.52 8.68 -6.89
C TYR A 128 -3.25 9.98 -7.23
N GLN A 129 -4.36 10.20 -6.56
CA GLN A 129 -5.05 11.48 -6.56
C GLN A 129 -4.21 12.53 -5.82
N ASP A 130 -4.65 13.80 -5.85
CA ASP A 130 -3.92 14.93 -5.26
C ASP A 130 -3.59 14.75 -3.76
N ASP A 131 -4.33 13.89 -3.05
CA ASP A 131 -4.09 13.56 -1.64
C ASP A 131 -2.91 12.58 -1.41
N GLY A 132 -2.41 11.94 -2.47
CA GLY A 132 -1.35 10.93 -2.43
C GLY A 132 -1.71 9.64 -1.70
N ILE A 133 -3.00 9.43 -1.41
CA ILE A 133 -3.51 8.27 -0.67
C ILE A 133 -4.45 7.47 -1.56
N ALA A 134 -5.46 8.12 -2.11
CA ALA A 134 -6.45 7.50 -2.97
C ALA A 134 -5.81 7.19 -4.32
N LYS A 135 -5.98 5.96 -4.82
CA LYS A 135 -5.51 5.62 -6.17
C LYS A 135 -6.43 6.25 -7.20
N ASP A 136 -5.86 6.78 -8.27
CA ASP A 136 -6.62 7.20 -9.44
C ASP A 136 -6.67 6.03 -10.45
N TYR A 137 -5.51 5.54 -10.87
CA TYR A 137 -5.43 4.37 -11.74
C TYR A 137 -4.12 3.59 -11.60
N ILE A 138 -4.17 2.34 -12.05
CA ILE A 138 -3.02 1.43 -12.14
C ILE A 138 -2.87 0.94 -13.56
N MET A 139 -1.65 1.01 -14.10
CA MET A 139 -1.27 0.39 -15.35
C MET A 139 -0.33 -0.79 -15.09
N GLU A 140 -0.57 -1.91 -15.77
CA GLU A 140 0.29 -3.10 -15.74
C GLU A 140 0.80 -3.38 -17.15
N TYR A 141 2.05 -3.83 -17.26
CA TYR A 141 2.78 -3.98 -18.51
C TYR A 141 3.30 -5.41 -18.68
N ASP A 142 3.31 -5.89 -19.91
CA ASP A 142 3.96 -7.15 -20.23
C ASP A 142 5.48 -7.00 -20.15
N VAL A 143 6.11 -7.93 -19.44
CA VAL A 143 7.55 -7.91 -19.18
C VAL A 143 8.40 -8.38 -20.35
N ASN A 144 7.83 -8.69 -21.51
CA ASN A 144 8.60 -9.06 -22.70
C ASN A 144 8.39 -8.02 -23.80
N THR A 145 7.15 -7.62 -24.06
CA THR A 145 6.80 -6.71 -25.15
C THR A 145 6.75 -5.24 -24.74
N ARG A 146 6.69 -4.94 -23.43
CA ARG A 146 6.49 -3.60 -22.86
C ARG A 146 5.14 -2.98 -23.17
N ASN A 147 4.23 -3.74 -23.79
CA ASN A 147 2.88 -3.25 -24.02
C ASN A 147 2.12 -3.21 -22.70
N LYS A 148 1.27 -2.19 -22.54
CA LYS A 148 0.27 -2.17 -21.48
C LYS A 148 -0.65 -3.37 -21.68
N ILE A 149 -0.90 -4.13 -20.62
CA ILE A 149 -1.79 -5.30 -20.61
C ILE A 149 -3.06 -5.07 -19.80
N LYS A 150 -3.04 -4.11 -18.88
CA LYS A 150 -4.18 -3.79 -18.04
C LYS A 150 -4.16 -2.34 -17.58
N LEU A 151 -5.33 -1.72 -17.55
CA LEU A 151 -5.61 -0.46 -16.89
C LEU A 151 -6.77 -0.69 -15.91
N THR A 152 -6.57 -0.35 -14.65
CA THR A 152 -7.62 -0.32 -13.63
C THR A 152 -7.81 1.12 -13.19
N VAL A 153 -9.02 1.66 -13.34
CA VAL A 153 -9.37 3.01 -12.91
C VAL A 153 -10.29 2.92 -11.71
N TYR A 154 -10.02 3.74 -10.69
CA TYR A 154 -10.75 3.77 -9.43
C TYR A 154 -11.72 4.96 -9.40
N CYS A 155 -12.69 4.88 -8.51
CA CYS A 155 -13.54 5.99 -8.12
C CYS A 155 -12.77 6.96 -7.20
N ALA A 156 -13.39 8.09 -6.87
CA ALA A 156 -12.80 9.10 -5.99
C ALA A 156 -12.40 8.56 -4.60
N ASP A 157 -13.02 7.48 -4.11
CA ASP A 157 -12.64 6.83 -2.85
C ASP A 157 -11.29 6.10 -2.91
N GLY A 158 -10.71 5.90 -4.11
CA GLY A 158 -9.44 5.22 -4.32
C GLY A 158 -9.46 3.71 -4.08
N GLU A 159 -10.63 3.13 -3.82
CA GLU A 159 -10.83 1.72 -3.48
C GLU A 159 -11.81 1.03 -4.43
N THR A 160 -12.91 1.69 -4.74
CA THR A 160 -13.94 1.16 -5.64
C THR A 160 -13.42 1.25 -7.08
N ILE A 161 -13.42 0.11 -7.79
CA ILE A 161 -13.04 0.08 -9.20
C ILE A 161 -14.17 0.68 -10.02
N ASN A 162 -13.85 1.71 -10.81
CA ASN A 162 -14.75 2.29 -11.79
C ASN A 162 -14.83 1.39 -13.03
N TYR A 163 -13.68 1.09 -13.64
CA TYR A 163 -13.61 0.13 -14.75
C TYR A 163 -12.22 -0.49 -14.91
N ILE A 164 -12.17 -1.59 -15.67
CA ILE A 164 -10.93 -2.27 -16.07
C ILE A 164 -10.92 -2.41 -17.58
N LYS A 165 -9.78 -2.07 -18.20
CA LYS A 165 -9.47 -2.39 -19.60
C LYS A 165 -8.35 -3.41 -19.66
N LYS A 166 -8.47 -4.39 -20.55
CA LYS A 166 -7.43 -5.37 -20.84
C LYS A 166 -6.90 -5.14 -22.24
N TYR A 167 -5.64 -5.47 -22.45
CA TYR A 167 -4.96 -5.25 -23.71
C TYR A 167 -4.19 -6.50 -24.09
N ASP A 168 -4.13 -6.79 -25.39
CA ASP A 168 -3.34 -7.89 -25.90
C ASP A 168 -1.84 -7.57 -25.73
N PRO A 169 -1.05 -8.48 -25.14
CA PRO A 169 0.36 -8.21 -24.84
C PRO A 169 1.23 -8.06 -26.09
N ASN A 170 0.86 -8.64 -27.23
CA ASN A 170 1.70 -8.61 -28.42
C ASN A 170 1.44 -7.36 -29.28
N THR A 171 0.19 -6.92 -29.33
CA THR A 171 -0.25 -5.80 -30.18
C THR A 171 -0.45 -4.50 -29.41
N GLY A 172 -0.70 -4.58 -28.10
CA GLY A 172 -1.08 -3.44 -27.26
C GLY A 172 -2.51 -2.95 -27.48
N GLU A 173 -3.31 -3.65 -28.29
CA GLU A 173 -4.69 -3.29 -28.59
C GLU A 173 -5.64 -3.67 -27.45
N GLU A 174 -6.68 -2.86 -27.22
CA GLU A 174 -7.70 -3.12 -26.21
C GLU A 174 -8.55 -4.34 -26.61
N ILE A 175 -8.63 -5.32 -25.70
CA ILE A 175 -9.48 -6.50 -25.86
C ILE A 175 -10.90 -6.10 -25.45
N LYS A 176 -11.82 -6.07 -26.42
CA LYS A 176 -13.24 -5.78 -26.23
C LYS A 176 -14.01 -6.98 -25.69
#